data_AF-A0A1G0Y0K2-F1
#
_entry.id   AF-A0A1G0Y0K2-F1
#
_cell.length_a   1.000
_cell.length_b   1.000
_cell.length_c   1.000
_cell.angle_alpha   90.00
_cell.angle_beta   90.00
_cell.angle_gamma   90.00
#
_symmetry.space_group_name_H-M   'P 1'
#
loop_
_entity.id
_entity.type
_entity.pdbx_description
1 polymer ?
#
loop_
_entity_poly.entity_id
_entity_poly.type
_entity_poly.pdbx_seq_one_letter_code
_entity_poly.pdbx_strand_id
1 'polypeptide(L)'
;MRNFKIIRIFVFLLLTLAGCEVSKNSSTQNLGVPFKDERTMVIKIDDKIIYNDKQIDRQNLYSTLSKNVKEYGLDAPIVLIAPFDMNFDAICKTLSVISSAGYYSVFFKIDNDCIIRVFFPSIPTEGINVTVINNNQYKLNNKIYSLPQLTEQLKILFRKDNFVHVSYEKSCNYQDFINLLKTSNDIGYNNLLYNRQDNE
;
A
#
# COMPACT_ATOMS: atom_id res chain seq x y z
N MET A 1 -24.46 -56.83 -27.63
CA MET A 1 -23.42 -57.09 -26.61
C MET A 1 -22.10 -56.51 -27.10
N ARG A 2 -21.48 -55.67 -26.26
CA ARG A 2 -20.02 -55.45 -26.11
C ARG A 2 -19.26 -54.86 -27.32
N ASN A 3 -18.56 -53.77 -27.06
CA ASN A 3 -17.49 -53.13 -27.86
C ASN A 3 -17.88 -52.04 -28.89
N PHE A 4 -18.36 -50.89 -28.41
CA PHE A 4 -18.04 -49.59 -29.02
C PHE A 4 -17.20 -48.76 -28.05
N LYS A 5 -15.92 -49.17 -27.98
CA LYS A 5 -14.68 -48.37 -27.78
C LYS A 5 -14.95 -46.97 -27.22
N ILE A 6 -14.75 -46.72 -25.92
CA ILE A 6 -13.48 -46.22 -25.33
C ILE A 6 -12.66 -45.34 -26.30
N ILE A 7 -13.31 -44.41 -27.01
CA ILE A 7 -12.68 -43.26 -27.68
C ILE A 7 -13.70 -42.11 -27.65
N ARG A 8 -13.92 -41.53 -26.47
CA ARG A 8 -14.57 -40.20 -26.35
C ARG A 8 -14.24 -39.47 -25.04
N ILE A 9 -13.13 -39.85 -24.38
CA ILE A 9 -12.64 -39.20 -23.15
C ILE A 9 -11.16 -38.77 -23.27
N PHE A 10 -10.46 -39.09 -24.38
CA PHE A 10 -9.05 -38.70 -24.57
C PHE A 10 -8.81 -37.45 -25.44
N VAL A 11 -9.88 -36.76 -25.86
CA VAL A 11 -9.77 -35.46 -26.57
C VAL A 11 -10.16 -34.28 -25.67
N PHE A 12 -10.60 -34.54 -24.43
CA PHE A 12 -10.78 -33.49 -23.42
C PHE A 12 -9.57 -33.35 -22.47
N LEU A 13 -8.62 -34.29 -22.51
CA LEU A 13 -7.44 -34.29 -21.62
C LEU A 13 -6.17 -33.64 -22.24
N LEU A 14 -6.24 -33.16 -23.49
CA LEU A 14 -5.11 -32.49 -24.17
C LEU A 14 -5.30 -30.97 -24.34
N LEU A 15 -6.44 -30.41 -23.91
CA LEU A 15 -6.68 -28.96 -23.89
C LEU A 15 -6.41 -28.31 -22.51
N THR A 16 -6.05 -29.09 -21.50
CA THR A 16 -5.66 -28.58 -20.17
C THR A 16 -4.16 -28.36 -20.01
N LEU A 17 -3.33 -28.68 -21.02
CA LEU A 17 -1.87 -28.64 -20.91
C LEU A 17 -1.14 -27.78 -21.96
N ALA A 18 -1.88 -26.95 -22.71
CA ALA A 18 -1.27 -25.94 -23.57
C ALA A 18 -1.98 -24.60 -23.34
N GLY A 19 -1.30 -23.70 -22.62
CA GLY A 19 -1.78 -22.34 -22.38
C GLY A 19 -1.99 -21.96 -20.90
N CYS A 20 -1.49 -22.74 -19.95
CA CYS A 20 -1.09 -22.18 -18.66
C CYS A 20 0.30 -21.54 -18.82
N GLU A 21 0.43 -20.61 -19.76
CA GLU A 21 1.42 -19.55 -19.61
C GLU A 21 0.81 -18.59 -18.62
N VAL A 22 1.14 -18.87 -17.36
CA VAL A 22 1.12 -17.89 -16.27
C VAL A 22 1.62 -16.60 -16.86
N SER A 23 0.74 -15.60 -16.95
CA SER A 23 1.14 -14.21 -17.14
C SER A 23 2.12 -13.91 -16.02
N LYS A 24 3.41 -14.04 -16.31
CA LYS A 24 4.53 -13.50 -15.54
C LYS A 24 4.56 -11.99 -15.76
N ASN A 25 3.44 -11.33 -15.49
CA ASN A 25 3.38 -9.90 -15.25
C ASN A 25 2.87 -9.64 -13.83
N SER A 26 3.25 -10.50 -12.89
CA SER A 26 3.53 -10.00 -11.56
C SER A 26 4.91 -9.34 -11.66
N SER A 27 4.94 -8.09 -12.12
CA SER A 27 6.04 -7.20 -11.77
C SER A 27 5.88 -6.88 -10.29
N THR A 28 6.10 -7.86 -9.42
CA THR A 28 6.57 -7.57 -8.07
C THR A 28 7.94 -6.93 -8.27
N GLN A 29 7.91 -5.61 -8.48
CA GLN A 29 9.06 -4.80 -8.12
C GLN A 29 9.25 -5.06 -6.63
N ASN A 30 10.18 -5.97 -6.35
CA ASN A 30 10.77 -6.16 -5.04
C ASN A 30 11.49 -4.83 -4.75
N LEU A 31 10.71 -3.83 -4.30
CA LEU A 31 11.20 -2.58 -3.74
C LEU A 31 12.01 -3.01 -2.52
N GLY A 32 13.31 -3.25 -2.74
CA GLY A 32 14.22 -3.95 -1.84
C GLY A 32 13.86 -3.69 -0.39
N VAL A 33 13.14 -4.63 0.20
CA VAL A 33 12.54 -4.39 1.50
C VAL A 33 13.66 -4.41 2.51
N PRO A 34 13.84 -3.37 3.32
CA PRO A 34 15.01 -3.24 4.15
C PRO A 34 14.92 -4.10 5.42
N PHE A 35 14.15 -5.19 5.47
CA PHE A 35 14.19 -6.10 6.63
C PHE A 35 15.59 -6.66 6.92
N LYS A 36 16.53 -6.55 5.97
CA LYS A 36 17.95 -6.91 6.14
C LYS A 36 18.83 -5.77 6.64
N ASP A 37 18.32 -4.53 6.69
CA ASP A 37 18.99 -3.39 7.31
C ASP A 37 18.66 -3.42 8.81
N GLU A 38 19.69 -3.54 9.65
CA GLU A 38 19.55 -3.57 11.11
C GLU A 38 18.93 -2.28 11.67
N ARG A 39 18.93 -1.19 10.88
CA ARG A 39 18.31 0.10 11.22
C ARG A 39 16.82 0.14 10.92
N THR A 40 16.27 -0.90 10.31
CA THR A 40 14.85 -0.95 9.95
C THR A 40 13.98 -1.06 11.18
N MET A 41 13.09 -0.09 11.31
CA MET A 41 12.14 -0.02 12.40
C MET A 41 10.84 -0.68 11.98
N VAL A 42 10.42 -1.70 12.69
CA VAL A 42 9.14 -2.37 12.45
C VAL A 42 8.13 -1.90 13.50
N ILE A 43 7.08 -1.24 13.04
CA ILE A 43 5.95 -0.78 13.86
C ILE A 43 4.75 -1.63 13.49
N LYS A 44 4.22 -2.40 14.44
CA LYS A 44 2.95 -3.10 14.28
C LYS A 44 1.86 -2.30 14.98
N ILE A 45 0.72 -2.11 14.32
CA ILE A 45 -0.47 -1.49 14.90
C ILE A 45 -1.56 -2.57 14.90
N ASP A 46 -2.05 -2.87 16.09
CA ASP A 46 -3.25 -3.66 16.34
C ASP A 46 -4.11 -2.80 17.29
N ASP A 47 -4.66 -3.34 18.38
CA ASP A 47 -5.23 -2.53 19.46
C ASP A 47 -4.24 -1.52 20.10
N LYS A 48 -2.94 -1.83 19.98
CA LYS A 48 -1.82 -1.10 20.58
C LYS A 48 -0.70 -0.94 19.55
N ILE A 49 0.16 0.05 19.78
CA ILE A 49 1.38 0.20 18.99
C ILE A 49 2.45 -0.72 19.58
N ILE A 50 3.04 -1.56 18.75
CA ILE A 50 4.11 -2.49 19.10
C ILE A 50 5.36 -2.11 18.31
N TYR A 51 6.46 -1.88 19.01
CA TYR A 51 7.77 -1.59 18.46
C TYR A 51 8.81 -2.49 19.12
N ASN A 52 9.62 -3.21 18.34
CA ASN A 52 10.58 -4.22 18.82
C ASN A 52 9.94 -5.20 19.84
N ASP A 53 8.76 -5.72 19.47
CA ASP A 53 7.94 -6.65 20.25
C ASP A 53 7.54 -6.14 21.65
N LYS A 54 7.61 -4.83 21.87
CA LYS A 54 7.14 -4.15 23.08
C LYS A 54 6.00 -3.20 22.77
N GLN A 55 4.99 -3.19 23.64
CA GLN A 55 3.95 -2.17 23.60
C GLN A 55 4.56 -0.80 23.91
N ILE A 56 4.20 0.20 23.12
CA ILE A 56 4.63 1.60 23.30
C ILE A 56 3.43 2.53 23.09
N ASP A 57 3.39 3.65 23.80
CA ASP A 57 2.42 4.72 23.50
C ASP A 57 2.96 5.67 22.42
N ARG A 58 2.11 6.60 21.95
CA ARG A 58 2.46 7.52 20.86
C ARG A 58 3.55 8.53 21.23
N GLN A 59 3.61 8.99 22.48
CA GLN A 59 4.60 9.97 22.92
C GLN A 59 5.99 9.33 23.04
N ASN A 60 6.03 8.11 23.56
CA ASN A 60 7.22 7.28 23.63
C ASN A 60 7.66 6.83 22.23
N LEU A 61 6.72 6.54 21.32
CA LEU A 61 7.04 6.28 19.91
C LEU A 61 7.72 7.49 19.27
N TYR A 62 7.14 8.68 19.39
CA TYR A 62 7.74 9.92 18.88
C TYR A 62 9.17 10.12 19.39
N SER A 63 9.37 9.98 20.69
CA SER A 63 10.69 10.16 21.33
C SER A 63 11.71 9.13 20.83
N THR A 64 11.29 7.88 20.66
CA THR A 64 12.12 6.79 20.13
C THR A 64 12.51 7.06 18.68
N LEU A 65 11.53 7.40 17.83
CA LEU A 65 11.74 7.70 16.42
C LEU A 65 12.63 8.93 16.22
N SER A 66 12.43 9.98 17.02
CA SER A 66 13.24 11.21 16.97
C SER A 66 14.69 10.96 17.40
N LYS A 67 14.92 10.06 18.36
CA LYS A 67 16.27 9.63 18.74
C LYS A 67 16.93 8.87 17.58
N ASN A 68 16.19 7.94 16.95
CA ASN A 68 16.70 7.19 15.81
C ASN A 68 17.05 8.09 14.63
N VAL A 69 16.27 9.13 14.34
CA VAL A 69 16.62 10.13 13.32
C VAL A 69 17.96 10.82 13.63
N LYS A 70 18.23 11.15 14.89
CA LYS A 70 19.51 11.77 15.29
C LYS A 70 20.69 10.81 15.17
N GLU A 71 20.45 9.52 15.38
CA GLU A 71 21.49 8.48 15.40
C GLU A 71 21.80 7.94 13.99
N TYR A 72 20.77 7.67 13.20
CA TYR A 72 20.88 6.96 11.91
C TYR A 72 20.53 7.83 10.70
N GLY A 73 20.12 9.08 10.93
CA GLY A 73 19.62 9.97 9.89
C GLY A 73 18.20 9.62 9.44
N LEU A 74 17.75 10.30 8.38
CA LEU A 74 16.41 10.19 7.83
C LEU A 74 16.24 9.00 6.86
N ASP A 75 17.35 8.29 6.61
CA ASP A 75 17.41 7.16 5.69
C ASP A 75 17.04 5.82 6.34
N ALA A 76 16.91 5.78 7.67
CA ALA A 76 16.48 4.59 8.38
C ALA A 76 15.01 4.27 8.02
N PRO A 77 14.72 3.11 7.43
CA PRO A 77 13.38 2.84 6.92
C PRO A 77 12.44 2.38 8.04
N ILE A 78 11.18 2.79 7.94
CA ILE A 78 10.10 2.35 8.82
C ILE A 78 9.19 1.42 8.03
N VAL A 79 8.94 0.23 8.57
CA VAL A 79 7.91 -0.68 8.07
C VAL A 79 6.72 -0.64 9.03
N LEU A 80 5.56 -0.27 8.51
CA LEU A 80 4.28 -0.32 9.20
C LEU A 80 3.54 -1.60 8.84
N ILE A 81 3.08 -2.32 9.84
CA ILE A 81 2.26 -3.53 9.72
C ILE A 81 0.96 -3.27 10.47
N ALA A 82 -0.19 -3.38 9.80
CA ALA A 82 -1.49 -3.26 10.45
C ALA A 82 -2.49 -4.20 9.77
N PRO A 83 -3.41 -4.83 10.54
CA PRO A 83 -4.44 -5.67 9.97
C PRO A 83 -5.47 -4.83 9.19
N PHE A 84 -6.16 -5.45 8.23
CA PHE A 84 -7.06 -4.75 7.30
C PHE A 84 -8.29 -4.13 7.98
N ASP A 85 -8.73 -4.69 9.09
CA ASP A 85 -9.86 -4.23 9.90
C ASP A 85 -9.46 -3.15 10.93
N MET A 86 -8.21 -2.67 10.89
CA MET A 86 -7.72 -1.66 11.80
C MET A 86 -8.48 -0.33 11.66
N ASN A 87 -8.71 0.34 12.79
CA ASN A 87 -9.27 1.69 12.80
C ASN A 87 -8.34 2.68 12.08
N PHE A 88 -8.84 3.30 11.02
CA PHE A 88 -8.05 4.20 10.17
C PHE A 88 -7.54 5.43 10.92
N ASP A 89 -8.28 5.96 11.90
CA ASP A 89 -7.83 7.08 12.73
C ASP A 89 -6.57 6.71 13.55
N ALA A 90 -6.47 5.46 14.01
CA ALA A 90 -5.28 4.99 14.71
C ALA A 90 -4.06 4.91 13.78
N ILE A 91 -4.26 4.52 12.52
CA ILE A 91 -3.24 4.55 11.47
C ILE A 91 -2.80 5.98 11.20
N CYS A 92 -3.74 6.89 10.90
CA CYS A 92 -3.46 8.30 10.61
C CYS A 92 -2.70 8.99 11.75
N LYS A 93 -3.09 8.75 13.02
CA LYS A 93 -2.37 9.25 14.19
C LYS A 93 -0.93 8.72 14.26
N THR A 94 -0.71 7.46 13.92
CA THR A 94 0.64 6.87 13.94
C THR A 94 1.49 7.39 12.79
N LEU A 95 0.92 7.53 11.59
CA LEU A 95 1.57 8.20 10.45
C LEU A 95 1.96 9.64 10.79
N SER A 96 1.09 10.37 11.50
CA SER A 96 1.40 11.71 11.98
C SER A 96 2.59 11.71 12.94
N VAL A 97 2.67 10.76 13.88
CA VAL A 97 3.81 10.64 14.79
C VAL A 97 5.11 10.36 14.03
N ILE A 98 5.07 9.46 13.04
CA ILE A 98 6.22 9.13 12.20
C ILE A 98 6.70 10.36 11.42
N SER A 99 5.78 11.07 10.76
CA SER A 99 6.10 12.28 10.01
C SER A 99 6.66 13.38 10.92
N SER A 100 6.06 13.60 12.09
CA SER A 100 6.52 14.62 13.05
C SER A 100 7.91 14.30 13.62
N ALA A 101 8.29 13.02 13.70
CA ALA A 101 9.63 12.63 14.10
C ALA A 101 10.70 12.92 13.03
N GLY A 102 10.29 13.32 11.82
CA GLY A 102 11.15 13.80 10.74
C GLY A 102 11.22 12.89 9.51
N TYR A 103 10.66 11.67 9.56
CA TYR A 103 10.72 10.72 8.45
C TYR A 103 9.98 11.24 7.22
N TYR A 104 10.53 10.99 6.03
CA TYR A 104 9.94 11.41 4.74
C TYR A 104 9.10 10.33 4.07
N SER A 105 9.24 9.06 4.49
CA SER A 105 8.45 7.96 3.94
C SER A 105 8.29 6.83 4.95
N VAL A 106 7.26 6.02 4.74
CA VAL A 106 6.98 4.78 5.45
C VAL A 106 6.69 3.67 4.45
N PHE A 107 7.08 2.45 4.76
CA PHE A 107 6.74 1.26 3.97
C PHE A 107 5.55 0.55 4.62
N PHE A 108 4.44 0.42 3.91
CA PHE A 108 3.31 -0.39 4.33
C PHE A 108 3.55 -1.83 3.94
N LYS A 109 3.58 -2.75 4.90
CA LYS A 109 3.50 -4.18 4.63
C LYS A 109 2.03 -4.59 4.60
N ILE A 110 1.53 -4.88 3.40
CA ILE A 110 0.12 -5.19 3.16
C ILE A 110 -0.12 -6.70 3.25
N ASP A 111 0.74 -7.49 2.62
CA ASP A 111 0.72 -8.95 2.67
C ASP A 111 2.17 -9.51 2.60
N ASN A 112 2.33 -10.80 2.35
CA ASN A 112 3.66 -11.43 2.33
C ASN A 112 4.56 -10.90 1.21
N ASP A 113 3.99 -10.51 0.08
CA ASP A 113 4.72 -10.16 -1.14
C ASP A 113 4.52 -8.69 -1.54
N CYS A 114 3.62 -7.96 -0.86
CA CYS A 114 3.29 -6.58 -1.16
C CYS A 114 3.78 -5.63 -0.07
N ILE A 115 4.80 -4.83 -0.42
CA ILE A 115 5.32 -3.74 0.39
C ILE A 115 5.37 -2.47 -0.44
N ILE A 116 4.72 -1.42 0.05
CA ILE A 116 4.51 -0.19 -0.69
C ILE A 116 5.13 0.97 0.06
N ARG A 117 6.03 1.69 -0.60
CA ARG A 117 6.58 2.93 -0.05
C ARG A 117 5.57 4.05 -0.25
N VAL A 118 5.26 4.75 0.83
CA VAL A 118 4.39 5.93 0.84
C VAL A 118 5.18 7.09 1.43
N PHE A 119 5.15 8.21 0.72
CA PHE A 119 5.86 9.44 1.08
C PHE A 119 4.96 10.37 1.88
N PHE A 120 5.54 11.10 2.83
CA PHE A 120 4.88 12.20 3.51
C PHE A 120 4.99 13.48 2.66
N PRO A 121 4.01 14.37 2.72
CA PRO A 121 3.98 15.58 1.91
C PRO A 121 4.97 16.58 2.50
N SER A 122 6.22 16.52 2.05
CA SER A 122 7.30 17.42 2.48
C SER A 122 7.69 18.44 1.40
N ILE A 123 7.27 18.21 0.15
CA ILE A 123 7.61 19.04 -1.01
C ILE A 123 6.36 19.21 -1.87
N PRO A 124 6.01 20.45 -2.30
CA PRO A 124 4.98 20.66 -3.32
C PRO A 124 5.43 19.96 -4.60
N THR A 125 4.76 18.86 -4.90
CA THR A 125 5.02 17.99 -6.03
C THR A 125 3.76 17.98 -6.88
N GLU A 126 3.92 18.08 -8.20
CA GLU A 126 2.79 17.91 -9.10
C GLU A 126 2.43 16.43 -9.18
N GLY A 127 1.13 16.14 -9.23
CA GLY A 127 0.66 14.78 -9.34
C GLY A 127 -0.85 14.66 -9.45
N ILE A 128 -1.30 13.42 -9.53
CA ILE A 128 -2.70 13.06 -9.66
C ILE A 128 -3.29 13.01 -8.26
N ASN A 129 -4.29 13.84 -8.00
CA ASN A 129 -5.01 13.85 -6.73
C ASN A 129 -6.16 12.83 -6.77
N VAL A 130 -6.08 11.81 -5.92
CA VAL A 130 -7.14 10.83 -5.69
C VAL A 130 -7.58 10.92 -4.25
N THR A 131 -8.87 11.16 -4.00
CA THR A 131 -9.43 11.14 -2.65
C THR A 131 -10.17 9.82 -2.43
N VAL A 132 -9.80 9.07 -1.40
CA VAL A 132 -10.52 7.89 -0.93
C VAL A 132 -11.76 8.35 -0.15
N ILE A 133 -12.95 7.88 -0.52
CA ILE A 133 -14.20 8.26 0.15
C ILE A 133 -14.52 7.22 1.23
N ASN A 134 -15.28 6.18 0.88
CA ASN A 134 -15.59 5.00 1.69
C ASN A 134 -16.32 3.99 0.78
N ASN A 135 -16.43 2.73 1.22
CA ASN A 135 -17.08 1.64 0.49
C ASN A 135 -16.55 1.45 -0.94
N ASN A 136 -15.22 1.42 -1.10
CA ASN A 136 -14.52 1.30 -2.39
C ASN A 136 -14.90 2.38 -3.43
N GLN A 137 -15.20 3.60 -2.96
CA GLN A 137 -15.41 4.77 -3.81
C GLN A 137 -14.25 5.74 -3.73
N TYR A 138 -13.90 6.30 -4.87
CA TYR A 138 -12.74 7.17 -5.04
C TYR A 138 -13.07 8.37 -5.91
N LYS A 139 -12.57 9.54 -5.55
CA LYS A 139 -12.78 10.78 -6.28
C LYS A 139 -11.51 11.16 -7.06
N LEU A 140 -11.67 11.40 -8.35
CA LEU A 140 -10.63 11.92 -9.24
C LEU A 140 -11.26 13.00 -10.14
N ASN A 141 -10.67 14.20 -10.18
CA ASN A 141 -11.18 15.33 -10.97
C ASN A 141 -12.68 15.63 -10.74
N ASN A 142 -13.10 15.65 -9.47
CA ASN A 142 -14.50 15.86 -9.05
C ASN A 142 -15.52 14.80 -9.50
N LYS A 143 -15.07 13.66 -10.02
CA LYS A 143 -15.92 12.51 -10.35
C LYS A 143 -15.65 11.35 -9.41
N ILE A 144 -16.70 10.62 -9.05
CA ILE A 144 -16.63 9.43 -8.20
C ILE A 144 -16.56 8.19 -9.08
N TYR A 145 -15.67 7.27 -8.71
CA TYR A 145 -15.41 6.01 -9.40
C TYR A 145 -15.42 4.87 -8.39
N SER A 146 -15.85 3.68 -8.84
CA SER A 146 -15.47 2.44 -8.15
C SER A 146 -13.99 2.14 -8.35
N LEU A 147 -13.39 1.27 -7.53
CA LEU A 147 -11.98 0.90 -7.69
C LEU A 147 -11.62 0.47 -9.13
N PRO A 148 -12.34 -0.46 -9.80
CA PRO A 148 -11.99 -0.86 -11.16
C PRO A 148 -12.06 0.28 -12.18
N GLN A 149 -13.06 1.18 -12.04
CA GLN A 149 -13.19 2.33 -12.92
C GLN A 149 -12.03 3.32 -12.71
N LEU A 150 -11.66 3.57 -11.45
CA LEU A 150 -10.52 4.40 -11.11
C LEU A 150 -9.22 3.80 -11.68
N THR A 151 -9.02 2.48 -11.57
CA THR A 151 -7.85 1.80 -12.11
C THR A 151 -7.66 2.09 -13.60
N GLU A 152 -8.72 2.02 -14.39
CA GLU A 152 -8.66 2.33 -15.82
C GLU A 152 -8.35 3.81 -16.06
N GLN A 153 -8.90 4.73 -15.26
CA GLN A 153 -8.52 6.15 -15.34
C GLN A 153 -7.05 6.39 -15.01
N LEU A 154 -6.54 5.74 -13.96
CA LEU A 154 -5.15 5.88 -13.53
C LEU A 154 -4.17 5.30 -14.55
N LYS A 155 -4.52 4.22 -15.26
CA LYS A 155 -3.73 3.69 -16.38
C LYS A 155 -3.64 4.68 -17.54
N ILE A 156 -4.74 5.36 -17.87
CA ILE A 156 -4.77 6.39 -18.92
C ILE A 156 -3.88 7.59 -18.55
N LEU A 157 -3.90 7.99 -17.27
CA LEU A 157 -3.11 9.12 -16.76
C LEU A 157 -1.66 8.75 -16.41
N PHE A 158 -1.27 7.49 -16.57
CA PHE A 158 0.01 6.98 -16.11
C PHE A 158 1.20 7.68 -16.77
N ARG A 159 2.10 8.18 -15.91
CA ARG A 159 3.45 8.60 -16.28
C ARG A 159 4.40 8.09 -15.21
N LYS A 160 5.55 7.56 -15.63
CA LYS A 160 6.49 6.80 -14.78
C LYS A 160 6.92 7.56 -13.51
N ASP A 161 7.00 8.89 -13.58
CA ASP A 161 7.47 9.73 -12.48
C ASP A 161 6.35 10.51 -11.78
N ASN A 162 5.09 10.34 -12.20
CA ASN A 162 3.98 11.05 -11.58
C ASN A 162 3.78 10.59 -10.14
N PHE A 163 3.56 11.57 -9.27
CA PHE A 163 3.06 11.30 -7.94
C PHE A 163 1.55 11.02 -8.00
N VAL A 164 1.09 10.08 -7.16
CA VAL A 164 -0.32 9.94 -6.82
C VAL A 164 -0.49 10.46 -5.42
N HIS A 165 -1.16 11.61 -5.29
CA HIS A 165 -1.52 12.19 -4.01
C HIS A 165 -2.79 11.51 -3.53
N VAL A 166 -2.63 10.63 -2.54
CA VAL A 166 -3.72 9.90 -1.91
C VAL A 166 -4.23 10.72 -0.73
N SER A 167 -5.35 11.40 -0.95
CA SER A 167 -6.15 12.06 0.09
C SER A 167 -7.25 11.10 0.56
N TYR A 168 -7.92 11.41 1.67
CA TYR A 168 -9.04 10.61 2.19
C TYR A 168 -10.11 11.49 2.83
N GLU A 169 -11.37 11.07 2.78
CA GLU A 169 -12.47 11.66 3.53
C GLU A 169 -12.52 11.11 4.96
N LYS A 170 -13.17 11.83 5.87
CA LYS A 170 -13.30 11.44 7.29
C LYS A 170 -13.99 10.08 7.48
N SER A 171 -14.83 9.67 6.53
CA SER A 171 -15.56 8.40 6.53
C SER A 171 -14.73 7.23 5.98
N CYS A 172 -13.52 7.46 5.48
CA CYS A 172 -12.66 6.44 4.89
C CYS A 172 -12.30 5.37 5.93
N ASN A 173 -12.40 4.11 5.52
CA ASN A 173 -11.85 2.98 6.27
C ASN A 173 -10.43 2.65 5.78
N TYR A 174 -9.66 1.91 6.58
CA TYR A 174 -8.28 1.59 6.27
C TYR A 174 -8.16 0.67 5.05
N GLN A 175 -9.13 -0.23 4.85
CA GLN A 175 -9.14 -1.17 3.74
C GLN A 175 -9.22 -0.47 2.38
N ASP A 176 -10.09 0.52 2.22
CA ASP A 176 -10.24 1.27 0.97
C ASP A 176 -8.98 2.07 0.61
N PHE A 177 -8.30 2.60 1.63
CA PHE A 177 -7.01 3.27 1.49
C PHE A 177 -5.94 2.28 1.00
N ILE A 178 -5.83 1.12 1.64
CA ILE A 178 -4.86 0.08 1.24
C ILE A 178 -5.16 -0.47 -0.16
N ASN A 179 -6.43 -0.66 -0.50
CA ASN A 179 -6.84 -1.10 -1.83
C ASN A 179 -6.37 -0.13 -2.92
N LEU A 180 -6.46 1.18 -2.67
CA LEU A 180 -5.93 2.19 -3.59
C LEU A 180 -4.41 2.13 -3.69
N LEU A 181 -3.70 2.02 -2.56
CA LEU A 181 -2.24 1.92 -2.58
C LEU A 181 -1.79 0.70 -3.40
N LYS A 182 -2.37 -0.47 -3.12
CA LYS A 182 -2.07 -1.73 -3.83
C LYS A 182 -2.36 -1.61 -5.32
N THR A 183 -3.54 -1.13 -5.68
CA THR A 183 -3.93 -0.95 -7.08
C THR A 183 -3.01 0.02 -7.81
N SER A 184 -2.63 1.12 -7.18
CA SER A 184 -1.74 2.12 -7.79
C SER A 184 -0.33 1.55 -8.02
N ASN A 185 0.18 0.79 -7.05
CA ASN A 185 1.46 0.08 -7.17
C ASN A 185 1.41 -1.00 -8.26
N ASP A 186 0.33 -1.78 -8.33
CA ASP A 186 0.16 -2.86 -9.31
C ASP A 186 0.15 -2.35 -10.77
N ILE A 187 -0.31 -1.11 -10.99
CA ILE A 187 -0.27 -0.47 -12.31
C ILE A 187 1.01 0.36 -12.55
N GLY A 188 1.96 0.33 -11.61
CA GLY A 188 3.33 0.86 -11.78
C GLY A 188 3.60 2.23 -11.16
N TYR A 189 2.68 2.82 -10.37
CA TYR A 189 2.98 4.05 -9.64
C TYR A 189 3.84 3.74 -8.41
N ASN A 190 5.08 4.25 -8.42
CA ASN A 190 6.05 4.05 -7.34
C ASN A 190 6.14 5.25 -6.37
N ASN A 191 5.49 6.36 -6.72
CA ASN A 191 5.57 7.64 -6.01
C ASN A 191 4.20 7.96 -5.37
N LEU A 192 3.80 7.20 -4.36
CA LEU A 192 2.53 7.41 -3.66
C LEU A 192 2.73 8.38 -2.49
N LEU A 193 2.05 9.51 -2.52
CA LEU A 193 2.08 10.52 -1.46
C LEU A 193 0.84 10.39 -0.59
N TYR A 194 1.04 10.20 0.71
CA TYR A 194 0.00 10.36 1.71
C TYR A 194 -0.28 11.85 1.88
N ASN A 195 -1.46 12.32 1.50
CA ASN A 195 -1.85 13.70 1.71
C ASN A 195 -2.88 13.80 2.83
N ARG A 196 -2.44 14.33 3.98
CA ARG A 196 -3.34 14.65 5.08
C ARG A 196 -4.03 15.96 4.75
N GLN A 197 -5.30 15.89 4.36
CA GLN A 197 -6.17 17.07 4.41
C GLN A 197 -6.70 17.19 5.85
N ASP A 198 -5.93 17.87 6.70
CA ASP A 198 -6.49 18.49 7.91
C ASP A 198 -7.31 19.70 7.48
N ASN A 199 -8.44 19.45 6.80
CA ASN A 199 -9.52 20.41 6.78
C ASN A 199 -10.37 20.12 8.00
N GLU A 200 -10.06 20.80 9.11
CA GLU A 200 -11.12 21.15 10.07
C GLU A 200 -12.21 21.96 9.37
#